data_AF-X0V814-F1
#
_entry.id   AF-X0V814-F1
#
_cell.length_a   1.000
_cell.length_b   1.000
_cell.length_c   1.000
_cell.angle_alpha   90.00
_cell.angle_beta   90.00
_cell.angle_gamma   90.00
#
_symmetry.space_group_name_H-M   'P 1'
#
loop_
_entity.id
_entity.type
_entity.pdbx_description
1 polymer ?
#
loop_
_entity_poly.entity_id
_entity_poly.type
_entity_poly.pdbx_seq_one_letter_code
_entity_poly.pdbx_strand_id
1 'polypeptide(L)'
;NLGANLDPSHFFWQGIDPVESARYLGENECIFHVHAKDCSIDKRAAGICGVLDTKSYGDLKNRGWVFRTVGYGHGDEFWKPFISMLRMYDYDGVLSIEHEDSLMSMREGFEKAVEYLKGVIIREEAGVATWF
;
A
#
# COMPACT_ATOMS: atom_id res chain seq x y z
N ASN A 1 17.76 -14.87 10.42
CA ASN A 1 17.31 -13.54 10.00
C ASN A 1 15.83 -13.40 10.25
N LEU A 2 15.42 -12.30 10.88
CA LEU A 2 14.02 -11.91 11.12
C LEU A 2 13.79 -10.58 10.40
N GLY A 3 12.66 -10.43 9.71
CA GLY A 3 12.30 -9.22 8.98
C GLY A 3 10.79 -9.14 8.77
N ALA A 4 10.33 -8.06 8.14
CA ALA A 4 8.93 -7.74 7.93
C ALA A 4 8.46 -8.10 6.51
N ASN A 5 7.21 -8.56 6.44
CA ASN A 5 6.38 -8.37 5.25
C ASN A 5 5.63 -7.04 5.42
N LEU A 6 5.98 -6.06 4.60
CA LEU A 6 5.47 -4.69 4.71
C LEU A 6 4.18 -4.55 3.90
N ASP A 7 3.06 -4.35 4.61
CA ASP A 7 1.75 -4.08 4.03
C ASP A 7 1.28 -2.68 4.47
N PRO A 8 1.18 -1.70 3.55
CA PRO A 8 0.81 -0.33 3.92
C PRO A 8 -0.69 -0.17 4.22
N SER A 9 -1.55 -1.10 3.80
CA SER A 9 -3.01 -0.92 3.87
C SER A 9 -3.53 -0.75 5.30
N HIS A 10 -2.83 -1.32 6.28
CA HIS A 10 -3.21 -1.22 7.68
C HIS A 10 -2.78 0.12 8.32
N PHE A 11 -1.73 0.73 7.81
CA PHE A 11 -1.11 1.91 8.41
C PHE A 11 -1.98 3.14 8.29
N PHE A 12 -2.68 3.30 7.17
CA PHE A 12 -3.52 4.48 6.92
C PHE A 12 -4.57 4.70 8.01
N TRP A 13 -5.35 3.68 8.36
CA TRP A 13 -6.39 3.80 9.38
C TRP A 13 -5.82 3.80 10.81
N GLN A 14 -4.58 3.35 11.00
CA GLN A 14 -3.84 3.49 12.26
C GLN A 14 -3.21 4.88 12.43
N GLY A 15 -3.21 5.72 11.37
CA GLY A 15 -2.54 7.02 11.38
C GLY A 15 -1.01 6.92 11.29
N ILE A 16 -0.50 5.79 10.79
CA ILE A 16 0.92 5.55 10.57
C ILE A 16 1.24 5.97 9.12
N ASP A 17 2.33 6.72 8.94
CA ASP A 17 2.83 7.06 7.61
C ASP A 17 3.54 5.84 6.99
N PRO A 18 3.03 5.28 5.87
CA PRO A 18 3.65 4.10 5.28
C PRO A 18 5.00 4.35 4.61
N VAL A 19 5.25 5.56 4.12
CA VAL A 19 6.54 5.92 3.50
C VAL A 19 7.61 6.01 4.58
N GLU A 20 7.31 6.65 5.71
CA GLU A 20 8.25 6.69 6.83
C GLU A 20 8.41 5.32 7.52
N SER A 21 7.39 4.46 7.48
CA SER A 21 7.53 3.06 7.91
C SER A 21 8.46 2.28 7.00
N ALA A 22 8.37 2.46 5.67
CA ALA A 22 9.29 1.88 4.71
C ALA A 22 10.72 2.40 4.95
N ARG A 23 10.88 3.72 5.18
CA ARG A 23 12.18 4.31 5.54
C ARG A 23 12.79 3.63 6.75
N TYR A 24 12.05 3.58 7.86
CA TYR A 24 12.52 3.01 9.11
C TYR A 24 12.91 1.54 8.96
N LEU A 25 12.09 0.73 8.29
CA LEU A 25 12.42 -0.68 8.04
C LEU A 25 13.61 -0.84 7.09
N GLY A 26 13.74 0.03 6.09
CA GLY A 26 14.86 0.05 5.14
C GLY A 26 16.18 0.38 5.83
N GLU A 27 16.20 1.42 6.69
CA GLU A 27 17.36 1.80 7.51
C GLU A 27 17.85 0.67 8.42
N ASN A 28 16.97 -0.26 8.78
CA ASN A 28 17.25 -1.40 9.64
C ASN A 28 17.38 -2.72 8.86
N GLU A 29 17.46 -2.69 7.52
CA GLU A 29 17.57 -3.89 6.66
C GLU A 29 16.47 -4.93 6.93
N CYS A 30 15.27 -4.47 7.28
CA CYS A 30 14.17 -5.31 7.78
C CYS A 30 13.04 -5.52 6.76
N ILE A 31 13.15 -5.04 5.52
CA ILE A 31 12.12 -5.25 4.48
C ILE A 31 12.43 -6.54 3.72
N PHE A 32 11.74 -7.64 4.05
CA PHE A 32 11.97 -8.94 3.39
C PHE A 32 10.92 -9.23 2.32
N HIS A 33 9.72 -8.69 2.49
CA HIS A 33 8.66 -8.77 1.50
C HIS A 33 7.75 -7.54 1.58
N VAL A 34 6.97 -7.30 0.54
CA VAL A 34 6.03 -6.20 0.46
C VAL A 34 4.74 -6.70 -0.16
N HIS A 35 3.63 -6.42 0.51
CA HIS A 35 2.30 -6.55 -0.05
C HIS A 35 1.86 -5.22 -0.65
N ALA A 36 1.46 -5.25 -1.91
CA ALA A 36 0.71 -4.19 -2.54
C ALA A 36 -0.78 -4.40 -2.23
N LYS A 37 -1.23 -3.78 -1.14
CA LYS A 37 -2.62 -3.75 -0.68
C LYS A 37 -2.98 -2.32 -0.34
N ASP A 38 -4.24 -1.96 -0.54
CA ASP A 38 -4.71 -0.59 -0.37
C ASP A 38 -5.94 -0.55 0.55
N CYS A 39 -6.25 0.62 1.08
CA CYS A 39 -7.46 0.85 1.84
C CYS A 39 -8.00 2.26 1.58
N SER A 40 -9.27 2.49 1.90
CA SER A 40 -9.83 3.83 1.96
C SER A 40 -10.51 4.06 3.30
N ILE A 41 -10.41 5.30 3.79
CA ILE A 41 -11.00 5.73 5.05
C ILE A 41 -12.19 6.62 4.75
N ASP A 42 -13.37 6.24 5.22
CA ASP A 42 -14.51 7.14 5.27
C ASP A 42 -14.39 7.98 6.55
N LYS A 43 -13.93 9.23 6.40
CA LYS A 43 -13.73 10.15 7.53
C LYS A 43 -15.00 10.38 8.35
N ARG A 44 -16.18 10.36 7.71
CA ARG A 44 -17.46 10.54 8.40
C ARG A 44 -17.78 9.31 9.23
N ALA A 45 -17.70 8.12 8.64
CA ALA A 45 -17.99 6.88 9.36
C ALA A 45 -16.96 6.64 10.47
N ALA A 46 -15.67 6.82 10.20
CA ALA A 46 -14.59 6.67 11.19
C ALA A 46 -14.73 7.65 12.35
N GLY A 47 -15.24 8.87 12.12
CA GLY A 47 -15.55 9.82 13.18
C GLY A 47 -16.70 9.39 14.12
N ILE A 48 -17.52 8.42 13.69
CA ILE A 48 -18.66 7.91 14.46
C ILE A 48 -18.31 6.57 15.12
N CYS A 49 -17.76 5.62 14.36
CA CYS A 49 -17.47 4.26 14.85
C CYS A 49 -16.01 4.06 15.31
N GLY A 50 -15.12 5.03 15.09
CA GLY A 50 -13.68 4.87 15.31
C GLY A 50 -13.01 4.01 14.23
N VAL A 51 -11.73 3.71 14.45
CA VAL A 51 -10.90 2.92 13.52
C VAL A 51 -10.81 1.44 13.88
N LEU A 52 -11.16 1.05 15.12
CA LEU A 52 -11.25 -0.34 15.57
C LEU A 52 -12.58 -0.97 15.12
N ASP A 53 -12.83 -0.95 13.81
CA ASP A 53 -14.11 -1.36 13.24
C ASP A 53 -14.17 -2.88 12.99
N THR A 54 -14.89 -3.59 13.86
CA THR A 54 -15.04 -5.04 13.83
C THR A 54 -16.27 -5.53 13.04
N LYS A 55 -16.95 -4.66 12.28
CA LYS A 55 -18.11 -5.06 11.46
C LYS A 55 -17.69 -6.03 10.35
N SER A 56 -18.66 -6.55 9.61
CA SER A 56 -18.38 -7.30 8.37
C SER A 56 -17.68 -6.40 7.35
N TYR A 57 -16.71 -6.92 6.60
CA TYR A 57 -16.08 -6.20 5.48
C TYR A 57 -17.06 -5.88 4.34
N GLY A 58 -18.19 -6.60 4.26
CA GLY A 58 -19.27 -6.30 3.33
C GLY A 58 -20.17 -5.13 3.76
N ASP A 59 -20.04 -4.63 5.00
CA ASP A 59 -20.85 -3.51 5.51
C ASP A 59 -20.25 -2.14 5.12
N LEU A 60 -19.96 -1.98 3.84
CA LEU A 60 -19.17 -0.88 3.27
C LEU A 60 -19.66 0.52 3.66
N LYS A 61 -20.97 0.68 3.86
CA LYS A 61 -21.59 1.99 4.15
C LYS A 61 -21.45 2.43 5.61
N ASN A 62 -21.19 1.49 6.52
CA ASN A 62 -21.16 1.73 7.96
C ASN A 62 -19.79 1.49 8.58
N ARG A 63 -18.78 1.19 7.77
CA ARG A 63 -17.40 1.01 8.21
C ARG A 63 -16.61 2.32 8.16
N GLY A 64 -15.73 2.51 9.13
CA GLY A 64 -14.79 3.63 9.14
C GLY A 64 -13.73 3.55 8.04
N TRP A 65 -13.39 2.34 7.61
CA TRP A 65 -12.44 2.09 6.53
C TRP A 65 -12.67 0.72 5.90
N VAL A 66 -12.22 0.55 4.66
CA VAL A 66 -12.38 -0.67 3.87
C VAL A 66 -11.12 -0.95 3.05
N PHE A 67 -10.77 -2.21 2.84
CA PHE A 67 -9.71 -2.57 1.90
C PHE A 67 -10.15 -2.31 0.47
N ARG A 68 -9.18 -1.93 -0.37
CA ARG A 68 -9.39 -1.50 -1.75
C ARG A 68 -8.38 -2.16 -2.66
N THR A 69 -8.75 -2.26 -3.93
CA THR A 69 -7.81 -2.52 -5.03
C THR A 69 -6.76 -1.42 -5.07
N VAL A 70 -5.49 -1.78 -5.27
CA VAL A 70 -4.37 -0.84 -5.39
C VAL A 70 -4.67 0.24 -6.45
N GLY A 71 -4.54 1.50 -6.07
CA GLY A 71 -4.86 2.66 -6.91
C GLY A 71 -6.28 3.19 -6.71
N TYR A 72 -7.15 2.47 -6.00
CA TYR A 72 -8.52 2.90 -5.67
C TYR A 72 -8.69 3.34 -4.22
N GLY A 73 -7.72 3.05 -3.34
CA GLY A 73 -7.66 3.64 -2.00
C GLY A 73 -6.83 4.92 -2.01
N HIS A 74 -5.61 4.80 -2.52
CA HIS A 74 -4.65 5.90 -2.69
C HIS A 74 -4.04 5.85 -4.09
N GLY A 75 -3.73 7.02 -4.65
CA GLY A 75 -3.19 7.16 -5.99
C GLY A 75 -1.67 7.39 -6.01
N ASP A 76 -1.24 8.10 -7.06
CA ASP A 76 0.17 8.40 -7.34
C ASP A 76 0.84 9.19 -6.23
N GLU A 77 0.07 10.00 -5.49
CA GLU A 77 0.53 10.78 -4.35
C GLU A 77 1.08 9.92 -3.21
N PHE A 78 0.69 8.64 -3.15
CA PHE A 78 1.20 7.68 -2.19
C PHE A 78 2.08 6.62 -2.85
N TRP A 79 1.57 5.93 -3.88
CA TRP A 79 2.25 4.73 -4.41
C TRP A 79 3.60 5.06 -5.04
N LYS A 80 3.75 6.23 -5.69
CA LYS A 80 5.05 6.63 -6.25
C LYS A 80 6.07 6.91 -5.14
N PRO A 81 5.80 7.77 -4.13
CA PRO A 81 6.69 7.94 -3.00
C PRO A 81 7.04 6.65 -2.26
N PHE A 82 6.07 5.76 -2.04
CA PHE A 82 6.30 4.49 -1.36
C PHE A 82 7.25 3.57 -2.15
N ILE A 83 7.00 3.39 -3.45
CA ILE A 83 7.87 2.59 -4.33
C ILE A 83 9.25 3.22 -4.44
N SER A 84 9.34 4.55 -4.55
CA SER A 84 10.63 5.25 -4.52
C SER A 84 11.37 5.01 -3.21
N MET A 85 10.68 4.99 -2.07
CA MET A 85 11.29 4.71 -0.76
C MET A 85 11.85 3.29 -0.68
N LEU A 86 11.08 2.30 -1.15
CA LEU A 86 11.55 0.91 -1.23
C LEU A 86 12.84 0.82 -2.07
N ARG A 87 12.85 1.46 -3.24
CA ARG A 87 14.02 1.49 -4.14
C ARG A 87 15.21 2.22 -3.52
N MET A 88 14.99 3.27 -2.75
CA MET A 88 16.06 4.01 -2.05
C MET A 88 16.78 3.19 -0.99
N TYR A 89 16.12 2.18 -0.42
CA TYR A 89 16.68 1.24 0.55
C TYR A 89 16.86 -0.17 -0.05
N ASP A 90 17.18 -0.23 -1.34
CA ASP A 90 17.61 -1.43 -2.07
C ASP A 90 16.60 -2.61 -2.06
N TYR A 91 15.31 -2.33 -1.83
CA TYR A 91 14.28 -3.34 -2.00
C TYR A 91 13.94 -3.52 -3.49
N ASP A 92 14.54 -4.54 -4.10
CA ASP A 92 14.32 -4.94 -5.50
C ASP A 92 13.48 -6.22 -5.63
N GLY A 93 12.76 -6.56 -4.56
CA GLY A 93 11.89 -7.73 -4.50
C GLY A 93 10.54 -7.56 -5.21
N VAL A 94 9.66 -8.54 -5.00
CA VAL A 94 8.31 -8.54 -5.58
C VAL A 94 7.37 -7.66 -4.76
N LEU A 95 6.65 -6.76 -5.44
CA LEU A 95 5.41 -6.19 -4.90
C LEU A 95 4.26 -7.20 -5.11
N SER A 96 3.96 -7.98 -4.07
CA SER A 96 2.94 -9.03 -4.14
C SER A 96 1.54 -8.44 -3.94
N ILE A 97 0.64 -8.59 -4.90
CA ILE A 97 -0.72 -8.06 -4.77
C ILE A 97 -1.52 -8.93 -3.80
N GLU A 98 -2.02 -8.33 -2.73
CA GLU A 98 -3.04 -8.93 -1.86
C GLU A 98 -4.38 -8.24 -2.14
N HIS A 99 -5.34 -9.00 -2.68
CA HIS A 99 -6.63 -8.46 -3.11
C HIS A 99 -7.75 -8.79 -2.10
N GLU A 100 -8.34 -7.76 -1.48
CA GLU A 100 -9.46 -7.88 -0.52
C GLU A 100 -10.56 -6.80 -0.72
N ASP A 101 -10.76 -6.36 -1.96
CA ASP A 101 -11.72 -5.30 -2.27
C ASP A 101 -13.17 -5.84 -2.28
N SER A 102 -14.03 -5.32 -1.39
CA SER A 102 -15.44 -5.75 -1.32
C SER A 102 -16.38 -5.03 -2.32
N LEU A 103 -15.88 -4.09 -3.13
CA LEU A 103 -16.64 -3.45 -4.23
C LEU A 103 -16.38 -4.09 -5.60
N MET A 104 -15.30 -4.86 -5.75
CA MET A 104 -14.91 -5.45 -7.03
C MET A 104 -14.90 -6.96 -6.97
N SER A 105 -15.09 -7.61 -8.12
CA SER A 105 -14.77 -9.03 -8.22
C SER A 105 -13.26 -9.24 -8.09
N MET A 106 -12.86 -10.43 -7.62
CA MET A 106 -11.44 -10.79 -7.49
C MET A 106 -10.65 -10.57 -8.77
N ARG A 107 -11.22 -10.98 -9.92
CA ARG A 107 -10.56 -10.85 -11.21
C ARG A 107 -10.41 -9.38 -11.63
N GLU A 108 -11.50 -8.62 -11.56
CA GLU A 108 -11.49 -7.21 -11.98
C GLU A 108 -10.52 -6.38 -11.13
N GLY A 109 -10.58 -6.52 -9.81
CA GLY A 109 -9.69 -5.79 -8.92
C GLY A 109 -8.23 -6.23 -9.09
N PHE A 110 -7.96 -7.52 -9.27
CA PHE A 110 -6.60 -7.98 -9.55
C PHE A 110 -6.06 -7.40 -10.88
N GLU A 111 -6.83 -7.48 -11.97
CA GLU A 111 -6.41 -6.94 -13.27
C GLU A 111 -6.12 -5.43 -13.20
N LYS A 112 -6.97 -4.67 -12.48
CA LYS A 112 -6.79 -3.23 -12.26
C LYS A 112 -5.58 -2.90 -11.39
N ALA A 113 -5.34 -3.66 -10.33
CA ALA A 113 -4.14 -3.49 -9.49
C ALA A 113 -2.86 -3.74 -10.30
N VAL A 114 -2.85 -4.79 -11.13
CA VAL A 114 -1.72 -5.09 -12.03
C VAL A 114 -1.49 -3.94 -13.02
N GLU A 115 -2.56 -3.45 -13.66
CA GLU A 115 -2.47 -2.33 -14.60
C GLU A 115 -1.89 -1.08 -13.94
N TYR A 116 -2.42 -0.71 -12.77
CA TYR A 116 -1.93 0.44 -12.01
C TYR A 116 -0.47 0.29 -11.59
N LEU A 117 -0.11 -0.81 -10.93
CA LEU A 117 1.26 -1.04 -10.46
C LEU A 117 2.27 -1.04 -11.61
N LYS A 118 1.93 -1.62 -12.77
CA LYS A 118 2.80 -1.57 -13.95
C LYS A 118 3.16 -0.13 -14.38
N GLY A 119 2.28 0.84 -14.13
CA GLY A 119 2.49 2.24 -14.44
C GLY A 119 3.37 3.00 -13.43
N VAL A 120 3.58 2.46 -12.22
CA VAL A 120 4.30 3.15 -11.14
C VAL A 120 5.56 2.42 -10.65
N ILE A 121 5.70 1.12 -10.91
CA ILE A 121 6.92 0.38 -10.56
C ILE A 121 8.14 0.85 -11.35
N ILE A 122 9.28 0.96 -10.66
CA ILE A 122 10.58 1.23 -11.25
C ILE A 122 11.22 -0.12 -11.62
N ARG A 123 11.61 -0.30 -12.88
CA ARG A 123 12.12 -1.60 -13.38
C ARG A 123 13.60 -1.60 -13.71
N GLU A 124 14.12 -0.47 -14.16
CA GLU A 124 15.50 -0.35 -14.61
C GLU A 124 16.40 0.10 -13.45
N GLU A 125 17.69 -0.20 -13.59
CA GLU A 125 18.72 0.38 -12.74
C GLU A 125 18.85 1.88 -13.02
N ALA A 126 19.14 2.65 -11.97
CA ALA A 126 19.43 4.06 -12.13
C ALA A 126 20.72 4.21 -12.95
N GLY A 127 20.70 5.06 -13.96
CA GLY A 127 21.89 5.44 -14.69
C GLY A 127 22.85 6.28 -13.83
N VAL A 128 24.04 6.55 -14.38
CA VAL A 128 25.00 7.47 -13.74
C VAL A 128 24.40 8.88 -13.73
N ALA A 129 24.37 9.53 -12.55
CA ALA A 129 23.99 10.93 -12.44
C ALA A 129 25.05 11.81 -13.14
N THR A 130 24.66 12.57 -14.16
CA THR A 130 25.57 13.39 -14.99
C THR A 130 25.38 14.90 -14.83
N TRP A 131 24.45 15.31 -13.97
CA TRP A 131 24.02 16.70 -13.74
C TRP A 131 24.70 17.30 -12.50
N PHE A 132 25.98 17.60 -12.64
CA PHE A 132 26.82 18.28 -11.65
C PHE A 132 27.59 19.44 -12.28
#